data_AF-A0A2G9TRQ1-F1
#
_entry.id   AF-A0A2G9TRQ1-F1
#
_cell.length_a   1.000
_cell.length_b   1.000
_cell.length_c   1.000
_cell.angle_alpha   90.00
_cell.angle_beta   90.00
_cell.angle_gamma   90.00
#
_symmetry.space_group_name_H-M   'P 1'
#
loop_
_entity.id
_entity.type
_entity.pdbx_description
1 polymer ?
#
loop_
_entity_poly.entity_id
_entity_poly.type
_entity_poly.pdbx_seq_one_letter_code
_entity_poly.pdbx_strand_id
1 'polypeptide(L)'
;MLPSFVPELPDGSEHGKFVALDLGGTNLRVLVMEIEPGKEIRTEQFNTRVPKTAMQGSGDQLFDYIAKVLVEFLIDRGLANENLPLGFTFSYPCDQTSIKSANLLRVHYTLRK
;
A
#
# COMPACT_ATOMS: atom_id res chain seq x y z
N MET A 1 9.39 -5.65 20.43
CA MET A 1 8.10 -5.12 19.97
C MET A 1 8.40 -3.87 19.16
N LEU A 2 7.99 -3.81 17.89
CA LEU A 2 8.22 -2.64 17.03
C LEU A 2 7.01 -1.70 17.14
N PRO A 3 7.19 -0.38 17.39
CA PRO A 3 6.09 0.57 17.47
C PRO A 3 5.47 0.84 16.09
N SER A 4 4.13 0.88 16.00
CA SER A 4 3.40 1.13 14.74
C SER A 4 3.24 2.62 14.39
N PHE A 5 3.45 3.52 15.36
CA PHE A 5 3.20 4.96 15.26
C PHE A 5 1.72 5.33 14.97
N VAL A 6 0.79 4.44 15.34
CA VAL A 6 -0.65 4.72 15.35
C VAL A 6 -1.06 4.91 16.82
N PRO A 7 -1.27 6.17 17.28
CA PRO A 7 -1.45 6.46 18.69
C PRO A 7 -2.86 6.12 19.20
N GLU A 8 -3.84 6.08 18.30
CA GLU A 8 -5.27 6.02 18.62
C GLU A 8 -5.98 5.00 17.71
N LEU A 9 -7.04 4.41 18.24
CA LEU A 9 -7.94 3.56 17.46
C LEU A 9 -8.95 4.43 16.71
N PRO A 10 -9.54 3.91 15.61
CA PRO A 10 -10.62 4.60 14.93
C PRO A 10 -11.79 4.91 15.89
N ASP A 11 -12.34 6.12 15.81
CA ASP A 11 -13.47 6.57 16.64
C ASP A 11 -14.79 6.66 15.86
N GLY A 12 -14.77 6.37 14.57
CA GLY A 12 -15.92 6.41 13.68
C GLY A 12 -16.21 7.77 13.05
N SER A 13 -15.39 8.80 13.36
CA SER A 13 -15.45 10.12 12.72
C SER A 13 -14.62 10.22 11.44
N GLU A 14 -13.89 9.15 11.07
CA GLU A 14 -13.06 9.12 9.88
C GLU A 14 -13.88 9.38 8.63
N HIS A 15 -13.31 10.16 7.72
CA HIS A 15 -13.95 10.50 6.46
C HIS A 15 -12.92 10.84 5.41
N GLY A 16 -13.33 10.74 4.14
CA GLY A 16 -12.53 11.13 2.99
C GLY A 16 -12.20 9.98 2.06
N LYS A 17 -11.42 10.30 1.03
CA LYS A 17 -11.00 9.35 -0.01
C LYS A 17 -9.51 9.07 0.16
N PHE A 18 -9.14 7.79 0.21
CA PHE A 18 -7.79 7.32 0.51
C PHE A 18 -7.36 6.28 -0.51
N VAL A 19 -6.05 6.22 -0.76
CA VAL A 19 -5.43 5.13 -1.51
C VAL A 19 -4.74 4.19 -0.53
N ALA A 20 -4.84 2.89 -0.75
CA ALA A 20 -4.03 1.90 -0.04
C ALA A 20 -3.25 1.03 -1.02
N LEU A 21 -1.98 0.81 -0.71
CA LEU A 21 -1.14 -0.21 -1.35
C LEU A 21 -0.93 -1.35 -0.37
N ASP A 22 -1.14 -2.58 -0.81
CA ASP A 22 -0.80 -3.78 -0.06
C ASP A 22 0.15 -4.64 -0.90
N LEU A 23 1.42 -4.62 -0.50
CA LEU A 23 2.46 -5.44 -1.12
C LEU A 23 2.72 -6.67 -0.25
N GLY A 24 2.26 -7.81 -0.74
CA GLY A 24 2.64 -9.12 -0.24
C GLY A 24 3.86 -9.67 -0.96
N GLY A 25 4.23 -10.92 -0.67
CA GLY A 25 5.41 -11.56 -1.27
C GLY A 25 5.32 -11.82 -2.79
N THR A 26 4.13 -11.82 -3.38
CA THR A 26 3.92 -12.09 -4.81
C THR A 26 2.82 -11.26 -5.48
N ASN A 27 2.01 -10.56 -4.70
CA ASN A 27 0.87 -9.79 -5.21
C ASN A 27 0.97 -8.36 -4.70
N LEU A 28 0.54 -7.45 -5.57
CA LEU A 28 0.28 -6.06 -5.25
C LEU A 28 -1.22 -5.83 -5.37
N ARG A 29 -1.81 -5.25 -4.33
CA ARG A 29 -3.17 -4.73 -4.36
C ARG A 29 -3.12 -3.20 -4.26
N VAL A 30 -3.87 -2.54 -5.12
CA VAL A 30 -4.14 -1.11 -5.05
C VAL A 30 -5.62 -0.95 -4.72
N LEU A 31 -5.94 -0.12 -3.74
CA LEU A 31 -7.32 0.18 -3.34
C LEU A 31 -7.54 1.68 -3.32
N VAL A 32 -8.74 2.10 -3.73
CA VAL A 32 -9.31 3.41 -3.39
C VAL A 32 -10.46 3.14 -2.43
N MET A 33 -10.48 3.87 -1.31
CA MET A 33 -11.48 3.74 -0.27
C MET A 33 -12.12 5.11 -0.05
N GLU A 34 -13.45 5.15 0.03
CA GLU A 34 -14.19 6.34 0.44
C GLU A 34 -14.91 6.01 1.74
N ILE A 35 -14.55 6.76 2.77
CA ILE A 35 -15.03 6.61 4.14
C ILE A 35 -15.96 7.78 4.44
N GLU A 36 -17.13 7.46 4.99
CA GLU A 36 -18.08 8.44 5.51
C GLU A 36 -18.63 7.94 6.86
N PRO A 37 -18.75 8.81 7.87
CA PRO A 37 -19.24 8.42 9.19
C PRO A 37 -20.65 7.80 9.11
N GLY A 38 -20.82 6.64 9.73
CA GLY A 38 -22.10 5.93 9.79
C GLY A 38 -22.54 5.28 8.47
N LYS A 39 -21.68 5.23 7.44
CA LYS A 39 -21.95 4.51 6.18
C LYS A 39 -21.00 3.34 6.00
N GLU A 40 -21.40 2.40 5.13
CA GLU A 40 -20.49 1.35 4.68
C GLU A 40 -19.33 1.96 3.87
N ILE A 41 -18.13 1.45 4.09
CA ILE A 41 -16.92 1.90 3.37
C ILE A 41 -17.04 1.47 1.91
N ARG A 42 -16.98 2.44 1.00
CA ARG A 42 -16.98 2.17 -0.44
C ARG A 42 -15.55 1.88 -0.89
N THR A 43 -15.34 0.78 -1.60
CA THR A 43 -14.00 0.38 -2.02
C THR A 43 -13.97 -0.07 -3.47
N GLU A 44 -12.90 0.32 -4.17
CA GLU A 44 -12.54 -0.19 -5.48
C GLU A 44 -11.10 -0.69 -5.40
N GLN A 45 -10.82 -1.85 -6.00
CA GLN A 45 -9.50 -2.45 -5.91
C GLN A 45 -9.05 -3.07 -7.23
N PHE A 46 -7.73 -3.08 -7.41
CA PHE A 46 -7.03 -3.80 -8.46
C PHE A 46 -5.97 -4.70 -7.84
N ASN A 47 -5.95 -5.97 -8.26
CA ASN A 47 -4.97 -6.96 -7.81
C ASN A 47 -4.12 -7.38 -9.01
N THR A 48 -2.81 -7.41 -8.82
CA THR A 48 -1.88 -7.91 -9.83
C THR A 48 -0.76 -8.72 -9.19
N ARG A 49 -0.22 -9.67 -9.96
CA ARG A 49 0.97 -10.42 -9.57
C ARG A 49 2.19 -9.57 -9.88
N VAL A 50 3.10 -9.43 -8.92
CA VAL A 50 4.36 -8.71 -9.15
C VAL A 50 5.27 -9.57 -10.02
N PRO A 51 5.78 -9.06 -11.17
CA PRO A 51 6.74 -9.78 -12.00
C PRO A 51 7.96 -10.21 -11.19
N LYS A 52 8.49 -11.41 -11.44
CA LYS A 52 9.71 -11.88 -10.77
C LYS A 52 10.89 -10.93 -11.00
N THR A 53 10.98 -10.32 -12.19
CA THR A 53 12.01 -9.34 -12.53
C THR A 53 11.95 -8.09 -11.66
N ALA A 54 10.76 -7.69 -11.19
CA ALA A 54 10.60 -6.59 -10.24
C ALA A 54 10.81 -7.05 -8.80
N MET A 55 10.18 -8.16 -8.39
CA MET A 55 10.27 -8.68 -7.02
C MET A 55 11.69 -9.11 -6.63
N GLN A 56 12.46 -9.69 -7.55
CA GLN A 56 13.84 -10.15 -7.34
C GLN A 56 14.88 -9.20 -7.93
N GLY A 57 14.45 -8.05 -8.45
CA GLY A 57 15.28 -7.02 -9.06
C GLY A 57 15.85 -6.02 -8.06
N SER A 58 16.23 -4.84 -8.56
CA SER A 58 16.59 -3.69 -7.72
C SER A 58 15.36 -3.08 -7.04
N GLY A 59 15.61 -2.25 -6.02
CA GLY A 59 14.56 -1.42 -5.42
C GLY A 59 13.84 -0.58 -6.47
N ASP A 60 14.57 0.09 -7.35
CA ASP A 60 14.00 0.90 -8.43
C ASP A 60 13.04 0.08 -9.29
N GLN A 61 13.42 -1.14 -9.70
CA GLN A 61 12.54 -1.99 -10.52
C GLN A 61 11.24 -2.37 -9.80
N LEU A 62 11.30 -2.61 -8.48
CA LEU A 62 10.11 -2.89 -7.68
C LEU A 62 9.21 -1.65 -7.56
N PHE A 63 9.79 -0.50 -7.20
CA PHE A 63 9.04 0.73 -6.99
C PHE A 63 8.51 1.33 -8.29
N ASP A 64 9.22 1.18 -9.41
CA ASP A 64 8.74 1.54 -10.75
C ASP A 64 7.50 0.71 -11.13
N TYR A 65 7.51 -0.59 -10.84
CA TYR A 65 6.35 -1.45 -11.06
C TYR A 65 5.15 -1.02 -10.21
N ILE A 66 5.37 -0.74 -8.92
CA ILE A 66 4.31 -0.26 -8.01
C ILE A 66 3.73 1.06 -8.51
N ALA A 67 4.59 2.03 -8.85
CA ALA A 67 4.18 3.34 -9.33
C ALA A 67 3.39 3.24 -10.64
N LYS A 68 3.84 2.41 -11.58
CA LYS A 68 3.12 2.14 -12.83
C LYS A 68 1.71 1.62 -12.57
N VAL A 69 1.59 0.57 -11.77
CA VAL A 69 0.28 -0.05 -11.46
C VAL A 69 -0.65 0.94 -10.76
N LEU A 70 -0.12 1.71 -9.81
CA LEU A 70 -0.86 2.76 -9.11
C LEU A 70 -1.40 3.81 -10.09
N VAL A 71 -0.54 4.37 -10.95
CA VAL A 71 -0.94 5.43 -11.90
C VAL A 71 -1.95 4.92 -12.91
N GLU A 72 -1.76 3.71 -13.47
CA GLU A 72 -2.73 3.11 -14.40
C GLU A 72 -4.11 2.95 -13.74
N PHE A 73 -4.16 2.47 -12.49
CA PHE A 73 -5.41 2.34 -11.75
C PHE A 73 -6.08 3.69 -11.44
N LEU A 74 -5.30 4.70 -11.02
CA LEU A 74 -5.85 6.03 -10.74
C LEU A 74 -6.35 6.73 -12.01
N ILE A 75 -5.69 6.55 -13.16
CA ILE A 75 -6.16 7.09 -14.44
C ILE A 75 -7.48 6.43 -14.84
N ASP A 76 -7.58 5.10 -14.76
CA ASP A 76 -8.81 4.35 -15.10
C ASP A 76 -10.01 4.74 -14.22
N ARG A 77 -9.76 5.22 -13.00
CA ARG A 77 -10.78 5.74 -12.07
C ARG A 77 -10.99 7.25 -12.13
N GLY A 78 -10.26 7.96 -13.00
CA GLY A 78 -10.37 9.42 -13.11
C GLY A 78 -9.80 10.20 -11.92
N LEU A 79 -8.92 9.58 -11.12
CA LEU A 79 -8.37 10.11 -9.87
C LEU A 79 -6.91 10.60 -9.97
N ALA A 80 -6.31 10.54 -11.17
CA ALA A 80 -4.89 10.83 -11.37
C ALA A 80 -4.42 12.21 -10.86
N ASN A 81 -5.34 13.18 -10.73
CA ASN A 81 -5.04 14.55 -10.31
C ASN A 81 -5.51 14.87 -8.87
N GLU A 82 -6.07 13.92 -8.11
CA GLU A 82 -6.72 14.20 -6.82
C GLU A 82 -5.77 14.27 -5.61
N ASN A 83 -4.45 14.06 -5.78
CA ASN A 83 -3.43 14.08 -4.71
C ASN A 83 -3.91 13.42 -3.39
N LEU A 84 -4.36 12.18 -3.50
CA LEU A 84 -4.99 11.45 -2.40
C LEU A 84 -3.97 10.98 -1.35
N PRO A 85 -4.30 11.00 -0.05
CA PRO A 85 -3.45 10.39 0.97
C PRO A 85 -3.31 8.88 0.72
N LEU A 86 -2.08 8.38 0.81
CA LEU A 86 -1.76 6.98 0.54
C LEU A 86 -1.25 6.30 1.81
N GLY A 87 -1.89 5.18 2.17
CA GLY A 87 -1.36 4.20 3.13
C GLY A 87 -0.62 3.08 2.40
N PHE A 88 0.54 2.66 2.92
CA PHE A 88 1.30 1.56 2.34
C PHE A 88 1.48 0.43 3.36
N THR A 89 0.70 -0.64 3.20
CA THR A 89 0.89 -1.91 3.88
C THR A 89 2.06 -2.65 3.24
N PHE A 90 3.25 -2.44 3.80
CA PHE A 90 4.48 -3.09 3.37
C PHE A 90 4.80 -4.25 4.32
N SER A 91 4.34 -5.45 3.96
CA SER A 91 4.33 -6.65 4.84
C SER A 91 5.71 -7.31 5.01
N TYR A 92 6.72 -6.51 5.32
CA TYR A 92 8.10 -6.91 5.58
C TYR A 92 8.56 -6.37 6.93
N PRO A 93 9.49 -7.04 7.62
CA PRO A 93 10.02 -6.53 8.87
C PRO A 93 10.76 -5.21 8.63
N CYS A 94 10.24 -4.13 9.24
CA CYS A 94 10.80 -2.80 9.14
C CYS A 94 11.01 -2.19 10.52
N ASP A 95 12.09 -1.43 10.68
CA ASP A 95 12.29 -0.55 11.82
C ASP A 95 11.65 0.81 11.50
N GLN A 96 10.41 0.99 11.97
CA GLN A 96 9.67 2.23 11.77
C GLN A 96 10.24 3.33 12.66
N THR A 97 10.46 4.51 12.08
CA THR A 97 10.91 5.73 12.79
C THR A 97 9.80 6.78 12.86
N SER A 98 8.79 6.65 12.00
CA SER A 98 7.52 7.38 12.06
C SER A 98 6.42 6.59 11.32
N ILE A 99 5.18 7.09 11.35
CA ILE A 99 4.08 6.52 10.54
C ILE A 99 4.36 6.59 9.03
N LYS A 100 5.27 7.47 8.59
CA LYS A 100 5.62 7.67 7.16
C LYS A 100 7.05 7.28 6.83
N SER A 101 7.78 6.62 7.73
CA SER A 101 9.20 6.30 7.52
C SER A 101 9.61 5.02 8.23
N ALA A 102 10.30 4.14 7.51
CA ALA A 102 10.80 2.90 8.06
C ALA A 102 12.06 2.43 7.30
N ASN A 103 12.97 1.78 8.02
CA ASN A 103 14.11 1.08 7.42
C ASN A 103 13.76 -0.39 7.28
N LEU A 104 13.86 -0.94 6.06
CA LEU A 104 13.68 -2.37 5.84
C LEU A 104 14.80 -3.14 6.56
N LEU A 105 14.42 -4.10 7.41
CA LEU A 105 15.39 -4.89 8.17
C LEU A 105 15.93 -6.09 7.39
N ARG A 106 15.04 -6.78 6.66
CA ARG A 106 15.40 -7.95 5.84
C ARG A 106 14.28 -8.33 4.87
N VAL A 107 14.65 -8.78 3.69
CA VAL A 107 13.74 -9.46 2.76
C VAL A 107 13.77 -10.95 3.10
N HIS A 108 12.63 -11.55 3.47
CA HIS A 108 12.52 -13.01 3.60
C HIS A 108 12.04 -13.59 2.27
N TYR A 109 12.97 -14.13 1.49
CA TYR A 109 12.63 -15.08 0.44
C TYR A 109 12.46 -16.45 1.10
N THR A 110 11.25 -16.78 1.54
CA THR A 110 10.95 -18.18 1.78
C THR A 110 10.93 -18.87 0.43
N LEU A 111 12.08 -19.44 0.03
CA LEU A 111 12.10 -20.55 -0.90
C LEU A 111 11.28 -21.65 -0.23
N ARG A 112 9.96 -21.65 -0.44
CA ARG A 112 9.16 -22.86 -0.26
C ARG A 112 9.69 -23.83 -1.32
N LYS A 113 10.61 -24.69 -0.89
CA LYS A 113 10.94 -25.93 -1.58
C LYS A 113 9.69 -26.78 -1.68
#